data_AF-A0A9D0ZFP8-F1
#
_entry.id   AF-A0A9D0ZFP8-F1
#
_cell.length_a   1.000
_cell.length_b   1.000
_cell.length_c   1.000
_cell.angle_alpha   90.00
_cell.angle_beta   90.00
_cell.angle_gamma   90.00
#
_symmetry.space_group_name_H-M   'P 1'
#
loop_
_entity.id
_entity.type
_entity.pdbx_description
1 polymer ?
#
loop_
_entity_poly.entity_id
_entity_poly.type
_entity_poly.pdbx_seq_one_letter_code
_entity_poly.pdbx_strand_id
1 'polypeptide(L)'
;MTYLPLYKPKLASAINLYRSEDYQGVKMESWQDVLDLYELIERPEKMAIYDETVVDIIIEEAEEYFAGNRTAEEAAARVQERVSLYVSEQS
;
A
#
# COMPACT_ATOMS: atom_id res chain seq x y z
N MET A 1 -19.28 8.81 -15.90
CA MET A 1 -17.92 8.61 -15.36
C MET A 1 -17.74 7.11 -15.21
N THR A 2 -16.74 6.53 -15.89
CA THR A 2 -16.55 5.07 -15.96
C THR A 2 -15.24 4.75 -15.24
N TYR A 3 -15.31 4.48 -13.94
CA TYR A 3 -14.23 4.05 -13.05
C TYR A 3 -14.83 2.89 -12.23
N LEU A 4 -14.35 1.64 -12.11
CA LEU A 4 -13.09 0.93 -12.40
C LEU A 4 -13.43 -0.52 -12.85
N PRO A 5 -13.09 -0.96 -14.08
CA PRO A 5 -13.13 -2.39 -14.44
C PRO A 5 -11.89 -3.17 -13.98
N LEU A 6 -10.78 -2.48 -13.65
CA LEU A 6 -9.47 -3.12 -13.40
C LEU A 6 -9.35 -3.81 -12.02
N TYR A 7 -10.10 -3.38 -11.01
CA TYR A 7 -9.92 -3.85 -9.62
C TYR A 7 -11.05 -4.71 -9.08
N LYS A 8 -12.12 -4.93 -9.85
CA LYS A 8 -13.20 -5.84 -9.46
C LYS A 8 -12.69 -7.23 -9.05
N PRO A 9 -11.69 -7.83 -9.74
CA PRO A 9 -11.15 -9.12 -9.31
C PRO A 9 -10.45 -9.06 -7.95
N LYS A 10 -9.59 -8.06 -7.71
CA LYS A 10 -8.90 -7.89 -6.41
C LYS A 10 -9.86 -7.57 -5.28
N LEU A 11 -10.87 -6.74 -5.53
CA LEU A 11 -11.92 -6.44 -4.57
C LEU A 11 -12.74 -7.69 -4.22
N ALA A 12 -13.13 -8.47 -5.23
CA ALA A 12 -13.84 -9.73 -5.02
C ALA A 12 -12.98 -10.73 -4.23
N SER A 13 -11.66 -10.81 -4.52
CA SER A 13 -10.72 -11.62 -3.75
C SER A 13 -10.62 -11.16 -2.28
N ALA A 14 -10.55 -9.85 -2.03
CA ALA A 14 -10.52 -9.30 -0.67
C ALA A 14 -11.82 -9.57 0.09
N ILE A 15 -12.99 -9.38 -0.55
CA ILE A 15 -14.29 -9.72 0.04
C ILE A 15 -14.37 -11.22 0.37
N ASN A 16 -13.88 -12.09 -0.52
CA ASN A 16 -13.86 -13.53 -0.25
C ASN A 16 -12.90 -13.91 0.90
N LEU A 17 -11.75 -13.22 1.01
CA LEU A 17 -10.84 -13.38 2.14
C LEU A 17 -11.51 -12.96 3.46
N TYR A 18 -12.20 -11.82 3.48
CA TYR A 18 -12.94 -11.33 4.65
C TYR A 18 -14.13 -12.20 5.04
N ARG A 19 -14.65 -13.00 4.11
CA ARG A 19 -15.72 -13.99 4.36
C ARG A 19 -15.19 -15.36 4.78
N SER A 20 -13.89 -15.59 4.78
CA SER A 20 -13.29 -16.85 5.23
C SER A 20 -13.35 -16.96 6.76
N GLU A 21 -13.54 -18.18 7.27
CA GLU A 21 -13.63 -18.44 8.73
C GLU A 21 -12.31 -18.15 9.46
N ASP A 22 -11.20 -18.07 8.74
CA ASP A 22 -9.85 -17.79 9.26
C ASP A 22 -9.53 -16.29 9.39
N TYR A 23 -10.43 -15.39 8.95
CA TYR A 23 -10.20 -13.95 9.03
C TYR A 23 -10.50 -13.38 10.42
N GLN A 24 -9.46 -12.86 11.08
CA GLN A 24 -9.51 -12.30 12.44
C GLN A 24 -9.79 -10.78 12.50
N GLY A 25 -10.14 -10.15 11.37
CA GLY A 25 -10.41 -8.71 11.29
C GLY A 25 -11.88 -8.33 11.51
N VAL A 26 -12.24 -7.08 11.20
CA VAL A 26 -13.62 -6.57 11.34
C VAL A 26 -14.55 -7.36 10.42
N LYS A 27 -15.49 -8.09 11.00
CA LYS A 27 -16.53 -8.81 10.26
C LYS A 27 -17.58 -7.82 9.77
N MET A 28 -18.00 -8.00 8.51
CA MET A 28 -19.19 -7.32 7.99
C MET A 28 -20.42 -8.06 8.51
N GLU A 29 -21.12 -7.45 9.45
CA GLU A 29 -22.28 -8.02 10.15
C GLU A 29 -23.60 -7.55 9.53
N SER A 30 -23.57 -6.43 8.78
CA SER A 30 -24.77 -5.81 8.22
C SER A 30 -24.64 -5.39 6.76
N TRP A 31 -25.79 -5.21 6.10
CA TRP A 31 -25.84 -4.63 4.74
C TRP A 31 -25.37 -3.17 4.70
N GLN A 32 -25.43 -2.47 5.84
CA GLN A 32 -24.89 -1.11 5.97
C GLN A 32 -23.36 -1.12 5.88
N ASP A 33 -22.69 -2.09 6.50
CA ASP A 33 -21.22 -2.19 6.45
C ASP A 33 -20.72 -2.38 5.00
N VAL A 34 -21.50 -3.08 4.19
CA VAL A 34 -21.25 -3.27 2.77
C VAL A 34 -21.39 -1.93 2.02
N LEU A 35 -22.44 -1.16 2.31
CA LEU A 35 -22.66 0.16 1.69
C LEU A 35 -21.56 1.16 2.07
N ASP A 36 -21.15 1.19 3.34
CA ASP A 36 -20.09 2.06 3.84
C ASP A 36 -18.73 1.72 3.20
N LEU A 37 -18.46 0.42 2.99
CA LEU A 37 -17.29 -0.05 2.24
C LEU A 37 -17.32 0.42 0.78
N TYR A 38 -18.46 0.30 0.10
CA TYR A 38 -18.61 0.79 -1.27
C TYR A 38 -18.38 2.30 -1.36
N GLU A 39 -18.93 3.07 -0.42
CA GLU A 39 -18.71 4.52 -0.36
C GLU A 39 -17.21 4.84 -0.16
N LEU A 40 -16.53 4.12 0.73
CA LEU A 40 -15.09 4.30 0.98
C LEU A 40 -14.22 3.92 -0.22
N ILE A 41 -14.63 2.96 -1.04
CA ILE A 41 -13.92 2.55 -2.26
C ILE A 41 -14.18 3.53 -3.41
N GLU A 42 -15.36 4.16 -3.45
CA GLU A 42 -15.76 5.08 -4.51
C GLU A 42 -15.28 6.52 -4.27
N ARG A 43 -15.08 6.93 -3.02
CA ARG A 43 -14.58 8.27 -2.64
C ARG A 43 -13.12 8.60 -3.00
N PRO A 44 -12.15 7.68 -3.06
CA PRO A 44 -10.76 8.03 -3.34
C PRO A 44 -10.61 8.42 -4.82
N GLU A 45 -10.49 9.72 -5.09
CA GLU A 45 -10.21 10.24 -6.44
C GLU A 45 -8.79 9.88 -6.93
N LYS A 46 -7.88 9.53 -6.00
CA LYS A 46 -6.49 9.16 -6.28
C LYS A 46 -6.07 8.01 -5.39
N MET A 47 -5.79 6.86 -6.00
CA MET A 47 -4.98 5.81 -5.35
C MET A 47 -3.51 6.12 -5.64
N ALA A 48 -2.73 6.31 -4.58
CA ALA A 48 -1.28 6.34 -4.71
C ALA A 48 -0.78 4.90 -4.76
N ILE A 49 -0.56 4.40 -5.98
CA ILE A 49 0.11 3.13 -6.21
C ILE A 49 1.60 3.43 -6.06
N TYR A 50 2.15 3.03 -4.91
CA TYR A 50 3.59 3.05 -4.70
C TYR A 50 4.16 1.69 -5.05
N ASP A 51 5.40 1.69 -5.54
CA ASP A 51 6.19 0.48 -5.60
C ASP A 51 6.58 0.10 -4.16
N GLU A 52 6.11 -1.05 -3.69
CA GLU A 52 6.33 -1.51 -2.31
C GLU A 52 7.83 -1.59 -1.98
N THR A 53 8.67 -2.01 -2.95
CA THR A 53 10.11 -2.09 -2.73
C THR A 53 10.73 -0.70 -2.56
N VAL A 54 10.25 0.30 -3.30
CA VAL A 54 10.72 1.69 -3.12
C VAL A 54 10.32 2.23 -1.75
N VAL A 55 9.12 1.89 -1.26
CA VAL A 55 8.66 2.29 0.08
C VAL A 55 9.51 1.62 1.16
N ASP A 56 9.80 0.33 1.03
CA ASP A 56 10.63 -0.40 1.97
C ASP A 56 12.05 0.19 2.06
N ILE A 57 12.67 0.51 0.91
CA ILE A 57 13.96 1.20 0.87
C ILE A 57 13.91 2.52 1.65
N ILE A 58 12.85 3.32 1.49
CA ILE A 58 12.71 4.59 2.21
C ILE A 58 12.59 4.37 3.71
N ILE A 59 11.80 3.38 4.13
CA ILE A 59 11.58 3.08 5.55
C ILE A 59 12.89 2.63 6.22
N GLU A 60 13.60 1.66 5.63
CA GLU A 60 14.83 1.11 6.20
C GLU A 60 15.91 2.19 6.41
N GLU A 61 16.11 3.07 5.43
CA GLU A 61 17.12 4.13 5.55
C GLU A 61 16.69 5.22 6.54
N ALA A 62 15.38 5.46 6.69
CA ALA A 62 14.82 6.40 7.66
C ALA A 62 14.90 5.86 9.10
N GLU A 63 14.65 4.57 9.31
CA GLU A 63 14.78 3.92 10.63
C GLU A 63 16.18 4.15 11.22
N GLU A 64 17.21 4.01 10.40
CA GLU A 64 18.59 4.21 10.79
C GLU A 64 18.93 5.67 11.12
N TYR A 65 18.32 6.63 10.43
CA TYR A 65 18.38 8.04 10.80
C TYR A 65 17.71 8.27 12.16
N PHE A 66 16.51 7.74 12.37
CA PHE A 66 15.78 7.90 13.63
C PHE A 66 16.45 7.17 14.81
N ALA A 67 17.18 6.09 14.55
CA ALA A 67 18.03 5.42 15.53
C ALA A 67 19.30 6.23 15.89
N GLY A 68 19.61 7.29 15.14
CA GLY A 68 20.80 8.12 15.33
C GLY A 68 22.08 7.50 14.74
N ASN A 69 21.96 6.47 13.91
CA ASN A 69 23.10 5.77 13.30
C ASN A 69 23.69 6.56 12.11
N ARG A 70 22.96 7.53 11.57
CA ARG A 70 23.35 8.37 10.42
C ARG A 70 22.61 9.70 10.41
N THR A 71 23.07 10.65 9.59
CA THR A 71 22.35 11.93 9.39
C THR A 71 21.19 11.78 8.39
N ALA A 72 20.32 12.79 8.33
CA ALA A 72 19.21 12.83 7.37
C ALA A 72 19.73 12.88 5.92
N GLU A 73 20.83 13.61 5.69
CA GLU A 73 21.48 13.70 4.38
C GLU A 73 22.05 12.36 3.95
N GLU A 74 22.69 11.63 4.87
CA GLU A 74 23.22 10.29 4.61
C GLU A 74 22.08 9.30 4.29
N ALA A 75 20.99 9.30 5.06
CA ALA A 75 19.83 8.48 4.77
C ALA A 75 19.22 8.79 3.39
N ALA A 76 19.04 10.08 3.06
CA ALA A 76 18.51 10.49 1.77
C ALA A 76 19.39 10.07 0.58
N ALA A 77 20.72 10.21 0.72
CA ALA A 77 21.67 9.79 -0.30
C ALA A 77 21.59 8.28 -0.55
N ARG A 78 21.45 7.47 0.51
CA ARG A 78 21.32 6.02 0.40
C ARG A 78 19.99 5.58 -0.21
N VAL A 79 18.88 6.25 0.14
CA VAL A 79 17.60 6.03 -0.54
C VAL A 79 17.76 6.24 -2.04
N GLN A 80 18.36 7.36 -2.45
CA GLN A 80 18.56 7.68 -3.86
C GLN A 80 19.41 6.61 -4.57
N GLU A 81 20.51 6.16 -3.95
CA GLU A 81 21.38 5.12 -4.49
C GLU A 81 20.63 3.79 -4.68
N ARG A 82 19.95 3.31 -3.63
CA ARG A 82 19.25 2.02 -3.63
C ARG A 82 18.05 2.00 -4.59
N VAL A 83 17.28 3.08 -4.64
CA VAL A 83 16.17 3.20 -5.59
C VAL A 83 16.69 3.25 -7.03
N SER A 84 17.78 3.99 -7.28
CA SER A 84 18.37 4.03 -8.62
C SER A 84 18.85 2.65 -9.08
N LEU A 85 19.46 1.88 -8.18
CA LEU A 85 19.88 0.50 -8.47
C LEU A 85 18.66 -0.37 -8.81
N TYR A 86 17.64 -0.36 -7.95
CA TYR A 86 16.40 -1.12 -8.15
C TYR A 86 15.74 -0.83 -9.50
N VAL A 87 15.61 0.46 -9.85
CA VAL A 87 15.03 0.86 -11.15
C VAL A 87 15.89 0.38 -12.32
N SER A 88 17.22 0.41 -12.18
CA SER A 88 18.13 -0.09 -13.23
C SER A 88 18.02 -1.60 -13.44
N GLU A 89 17.70 -2.37 -12.40
CA GLU A 89 17.52 -3.82 -12.47
C GLU A 89 16.18 -4.22 -13.11
N GLN A 90 15.19 -3.32 -13.13
CA GLN A 90 13.90 -3.54 -13.80
C GLN A 90 13.90 -3.19 -15.30
N SER A 91 15.02 -2.68 -15.84
CA SER A 91 15.15 -2.20 -17.22
C SER A 91 15.51 -3.29 -18.24
#